data_AF-A0A4Z0YRE1-F1
#
_entry.id   AF-A0A4Z0YRE1-F1
#
_cell.length_a   1.000
_cell.length_b   1.000
_cell.length_c   1.000
_cell.angle_alpha   90.00
_cell.angle_beta   90.00
_cell.angle_gamma   90.00
#
_symmetry.space_group_name_H-M   'P 1'
#
loop_
_entity.id
_entity.type
_entity.pdbx_description
1 polymer ?
#
loop_
_entity_poly.entity_id
_entity_poly.type
_entity_poly.pdbx_seq_one_letter_code
_entity_poly.pdbx_strand_id
1 'polypeptide(L)'
;MASERHLQIINPVNVNGESRSFPLFPLLPAELRLDIWQFSLKRWRLIDIELAPKDDEQDLGQDEEPQHKRRNKLGNFISGAPYQVTANGPQLLSKLLRVNSEARQAALNFYRVHIPCRLVVGEKEENGGILPLNPEFDILSIHPVFRDRDRGFVHFLYDMRAYDIQNIGLLNLALDGNGVNFLTGIELSKFKLTYRAAFTATILNLRQVFFTSIESAGRAYLGVWSGIHTNNRFEFHHSRPIMSVIPSFDRLAQDPRQNMDRDLSRVYVGTFDPRRMVCGWWESLLRWGIVHPPQRAPEYAFMVSTGWGTGSRNIVDRDDAAKWLRREEDGWINGQERWASHIKRKGHTLPLESAEELEKAPRPAVGFWLFPIEALGPVPGPEALLENSEFPWESKRVVDMRQHRPQLCLACMP
;
A
#
# COMPACT_ATOMS: atom_id res chain seq x y z
N MET A 1 -3.81 30.99 -24.03
CA MET A 1 -3.68 30.40 -22.69
C MET A 1 -2.96 29.07 -22.88
N ALA A 2 -1.79 28.86 -22.29
CA ALA A 2 -1.14 27.55 -22.29
C ALA A 2 -2.08 26.55 -21.58
N SER A 3 -2.22 25.33 -22.08
CA SER A 3 -3.13 24.38 -21.44
C SER A 3 -2.45 23.81 -20.19
N GLU A 4 -3.14 23.80 -19.05
CA GLU A 4 -2.66 23.23 -17.78
C GLU A 4 -2.73 21.69 -17.80
N ARG A 5 -2.36 21.08 -18.93
CA ARG A 5 -2.48 19.64 -19.15
C ARG A 5 -1.63 18.84 -18.17
N HIS A 6 -0.47 19.35 -17.78
CA HIS A 6 0.42 18.75 -16.80
C HIS A 6 -0.15 18.71 -15.37
N LEU A 7 -1.28 19.39 -15.12
CA LEU A 7 -2.03 19.32 -13.85
C LEU A 7 -3.28 18.43 -13.94
N GLN A 8 -3.64 17.95 -15.13
CA GLN A 8 -4.82 17.11 -15.32
C GLN A 8 -4.50 15.65 -15.03
N ILE A 9 -5.05 15.09 -13.95
CA ILE A 9 -4.83 13.69 -13.60
C ILE A 9 -5.40 12.73 -14.65
N ILE A 10 -4.69 11.62 -14.88
CA ILE A 10 -5.13 10.57 -15.81
C ILE A 10 -6.13 9.59 -15.21
N ASN A 11 -6.34 9.63 -13.89
CA ASN A 11 -7.28 8.73 -13.21
C ASN A 11 -8.62 8.75 -13.95
N PRO A 12 -9.23 7.58 -14.20
CA PRO A 12 -10.51 7.50 -14.87
C PRO A 12 -11.48 8.48 -14.21
N VAL A 13 -12.05 9.37 -15.00
CA VAL A 13 -13.24 10.08 -14.55
C VAL A 13 -14.31 9.01 -14.52
N ASN A 14 -15.02 8.84 -13.40
CA ASN A 14 -16.37 8.33 -13.49
C ASN A 14 -17.13 9.39 -14.29
N VAL A 15 -17.03 9.30 -15.61
CA VAL A 15 -17.73 10.21 -16.52
C VAL A 15 -19.17 10.13 -16.05
N ASN A 16 -19.75 11.30 -15.81
CA ASN A 16 -21.09 11.57 -15.29
C ASN A 16 -21.16 11.83 -13.78
N GLY A 17 -20.89 13.08 -13.42
CA GLY A 17 -21.51 13.75 -12.26
C GLY A 17 -23.03 13.92 -12.39
N GLU A 18 -23.65 13.36 -13.43
CA GLU A 18 -25.08 13.08 -13.46
C GLU A 18 -25.29 11.73 -12.77
N SER A 19 -26.12 11.70 -11.72
CA SER A 19 -26.66 10.45 -11.19
C SER A 19 -27.40 9.69 -12.29
N ARG A 20 -26.66 8.88 -13.06
CA ARG A 20 -27.25 7.96 -14.04
C ARG A 20 -27.90 6.83 -13.24
N SER A 21 -29.15 7.04 -12.86
CA SER A 21 -29.99 5.96 -12.42
C SER A 21 -30.19 5.01 -13.61
N PHE A 22 -30.03 3.71 -13.37
CA PHE A 22 -30.40 2.68 -14.35
C PHE A 22 -31.70 2.04 -13.85
N PRO A 23 -32.87 2.65 -14.14
CA PRO A 23 -34.16 2.21 -13.58
C PRO A 23 -34.57 0.82 -14.05
N LEU A 24 -33.98 0.33 -15.13
CA LEU A 24 -34.21 -1.02 -15.66
C LEU A 24 -33.40 -2.09 -14.91
N PHE A 25 -32.49 -1.71 -14.00
CA PHE A 25 -31.70 -2.68 -13.24
C PHE A 25 -32.56 -3.77 -12.58
N PRO A 26 -33.68 -3.45 -11.89
CA PRO A 26 -34.50 -4.47 -11.24
C PRO A 26 -35.24 -5.39 -12.22
N LEU A 27 -35.38 -4.99 -13.49
CA LEU A 27 -36.03 -5.79 -14.53
C LEU A 27 -35.08 -6.81 -15.17
N LEU A 28 -33.78 -6.75 -14.88
CA LEU A 28 -32.84 -7.75 -15.33
C LEU A 28 -33.10 -9.10 -14.64
N PRO A 29 -32.88 -10.22 -15.35
CA PRO A 29 -32.79 -11.55 -14.74
C PRO A 29 -31.87 -11.54 -13.51
N ALA A 30 -32.22 -12.36 -12.50
CA ALA A 30 -31.50 -12.37 -11.23
C ALA A 30 -30.01 -12.69 -11.39
N GLU A 31 -29.68 -13.57 -12.35
CA GLU A 31 -28.33 -13.96 -12.70
C GLU A 31 -27.52 -12.75 -13.17
N LEU A 32 -28.07 -11.94 -14.07
CA LEU A 32 -27.39 -10.73 -14.57
C LEU A 32 -27.23 -9.68 -13.47
N ARG A 33 -28.22 -9.49 -12.60
CA ARG A 33 -28.11 -8.57 -11.45
C ARG A 33 -26.99 -9.01 -10.52
N LEU A 34 -26.92 -10.30 -10.21
CA LEU A 34 -25.87 -10.87 -9.36
C LEU A 34 -24.48 -10.72 -10.01
N ASP A 35 -24.35 -11.00 -11.30
CA ASP A 35 -23.10 -10.83 -12.04
C ASP A 35 -22.62 -9.37 -12.02
N ILE A 36 -23.53 -8.41 -12.19
CA ILE A 36 -23.21 -6.98 -12.09
C ILE A 36 -22.72 -6.62 -10.67
N TRP A 37 -23.39 -7.11 -9.62
CA TRP A 37 -22.93 -6.90 -8.25
C TRP A 37 -21.56 -7.49 -8.01
N GLN A 38 -21.33 -8.75 -8.40
CA GLN A 38 -20.03 -9.40 -8.25
C GLN A 38 -18.93 -8.69 -9.05
N PHE A 39 -19.23 -8.27 -10.28
CA PHE A 39 -18.28 -7.53 -11.10
C PHE A 39 -17.87 -6.21 -10.43
N SER A 40 -18.82 -5.50 -9.84
CA SER A 40 -18.53 -4.24 -9.14
C SER A 40 -17.67 -4.42 -7.87
N LEU A 41 -17.71 -5.61 -7.25
CA LEU A 41 -16.95 -5.96 -6.04
C LEU A 41 -15.53 -6.42 -6.34
N LYS A 42 -15.27 -7.00 -7.52
CA LYS A 42 -13.95 -7.52 -7.95
C LYS A 42 -12.96 -6.39 -8.28
N ARG A 43 -12.56 -5.64 -7.25
CA ARG A 43 -11.57 -4.56 -7.33
C ARG A 43 -10.48 -4.78 -6.30
N TRP A 44 -9.25 -4.46 -6.69
CA TRP A 44 -8.12 -4.50 -5.78
C TRP A 44 -8.24 -3.39 -4.75
N ARG A 45 -7.89 -3.70 -3.49
CA ARG A 45 -7.80 -2.71 -2.42
C ARG A 45 -6.46 -2.80 -1.70
N LEU A 46 -5.81 -1.66 -1.52
CA LEU A 46 -4.69 -1.50 -0.61
C LEU A 46 -5.25 -0.92 0.70
N ILE A 47 -5.16 -1.69 1.78
CA ILE A 47 -5.76 -1.34 3.08
C ILE A 47 -4.64 -1.17 4.10
N ASP A 48 -4.54 0.04 4.64
CA ASP A 48 -3.59 0.37 5.69
C ASP A 48 -4.16 0.00 7.06
N ILE A 49 -3.46 -0.88 7.76
CA ILE A 49 -3.81 -1.37 9.08
C ILE A 49 -2.70 -1.03 10.06
N GLU A 50 -3.08 -0.40 11.17
CA GLU A 50 -2.24 -0.25 12.34
C GLU A 50 -2.58 -1.35 13.36
N LEU A 51 -1.55 -2.01 13.89
CA LEU A 51 -1.67 -2.99 14.96
C LEU A 51 -1.06 -2.42 16.23
N ALA A 52 -1.91 -2.04 17.17
CA ALA A 52 -1.52 -1.49 18.47
C ALA A 52 -1.81 -2.50 19.60
N PRO A 53 -1.10 -2.43 20.73
CA PRO A 53 -1.56 -3.09 21.95
C PRO A 53 -2.89 -2.47 22.41
N LYS A 54 -3.73 -3.23 23.10
CA LYS A 54 -4.92 -2.69 23.78
C LYS A 54 -4.48 -1.90 25.02
N ASP A 55 -5.06 -0.73 25.22
CA ASP A 55 -4.74 0.17 26.35
C ASP A 55 -5.13 -0.40 27.73
N ASP A 56 -5.95 -1.45 27.79
CA ASP A 56 -6.53 -2.01 29.02
C ASP A 56 -5.57 -2.93 29.82
N GLU A 57 -4.26 -2.65 29.85
CA GLU A 57 -3.33 -3.40 30.72
C GLU A 57 -3.41 -2.99 32.20
N GLN A 58 -4.19 -1.97 32.57
CA GLN A 58 -4.30 -1.53 33.97
C GLN A 58 -5.52 -2.07 34.74
N ASP A 59 -6.48 -2.75 34.11
CA ASP A 59 -7.76 -3.07 34.76
C ASP A 59 -8.29 -4.51 34.55
N LEU A 60 -7.42 -5.45 34.16
CA LEU A 60 -7.81 -6.87 34.17
C LEU A 60 -7.57 -7.47 35.56
N GLY A 61 -8.57 -7.29 36.43
CA GLY A 61 -8.79 -8.16 37.57
C GLY A 61 -8.73 -9.64 37.14
N GLN A 62 -8.29 -10.49 38.07
CA GLN A 62 -7.93 -11.91 37.87
C GLN A 62 -9.07 -12.85 37.38
N ASP A 63 -10.17 -12.31 36.86
CA ASP A 63 -11.38 -13.04 36.45
C ASP A 63 -11.64 -13.01 34.93
N GLU A 64 -10.62 -12.83 34.09
CA GLU A 64 -10.77 -13.13 32.66
C GLU A 64 -10.74 -14.65 32.43
N GLU A 65 -11.80 -15.19 31.79
CA GLU A 65 -11.78 -16.51 31.20
C GLU A 65 -10.44 -16.75 30.48
N PRO A 66 -9.79 -17.93 30.65
CA PRO A 66 -8.49 -18.17 30.04
C PRO A 66 -8.58 -17.86 28.55
N GLN A 67 -7.68 -16.99 28.06
CA GLN A 67 -7.63 -16.38 26.72
C GLN A 67 -7.86 -17.37 25.54
N HIS A 68 -7.75 -18.67 25.80
CA HIS A 68 -7.98 -19.79 24.88
C HIS A 68 -9.42 -20.34 24.83
N LYS A 69 -10.40 -19.74 25.52
CA LYS A 69 -11.81 -20.15 25.44
C LYS A 69 -12.67 -19.24 24.57
N ARG A 70 -12.19 -18.05 24.22
CA ARG A 70 -12.95 -17.10 23.40
C ARG A 70 -13.16 -17.66 21.99
N ARG A 71 -14.40 -17.55 21.52
CA ARG A 71 -14.81 -17.96 20.17
C ARG A 71 -15.39 -16.77 19.42
N ASN A 72 -15.15 -16.73 18.12
CA ASN A 72 -15.79 -15.74 17.25
C ASN A 72 -17.21 -16.17 16.86
N LYS A 73 -17.88 -15.35 16.04
CA LYS A 73 -19.24 -15.62 15.53
C LYS A 73 -19.36 -16.89 14.68
N LEU A 74 -18.23 -17.43 14.18
CA LEU A 74 -18.17 -18.70 13.45
C LEU A 74 -17.96 -19.90 14.39
N GLY A 75 -17.84 -19.67 15.71
CA GLY A 75 -17.51 -20.69 16.68
C GLY A 75 -16.03 -21.08 16.71
N ASN A 76 -15.17 -20.43 15.92
CA ASN A 76 -13.73 -20.72 15.91
C ASN A 76 -13.03 -20.08 17.10
N PHE A 77 -12.02 -20.77 17.64
CA PHE A 77 -11.18 -20.20 18.70
C PHE A 77 -10.40 -19.00 18.17
N ILE A 78 -10.38 -17.93 18.96
CA ILE A 78 -9.56 -16.75 18.71
C ILE A 78 -8.49 -16.63 19.80
N SER A 79 -7.45 -15.88 19.50
CA SER A 79 -6.27 -15.70 20.34
C SER A 79 -6.59 -15.07 21.70
N GLY A 80 -7.65 -14.24 21.76
CA GLY A 80 -7.98 -13.41 22.92
C GLY A 80 -6.92 -12.35 23.22
N ALA A 81 -5.94 -12.14 22.33
CA ALA A 81 -4.72 -11.38 22.59
C ALA A 81 -4.98 -9.86 22.71
N PRO A 82 -4.09 -9.13 23.41
CA PRO A 82 -4.24 -7.70 23.68
C PRO A 82 -3.77 -6.85 22.48
N TYR A 83 -4.22 -7.15 21.28
CA TYR A 83 -4.01 -6.29 20.12
C TYR A 83 -5.31 -5.63 19.67
N GLN A 84 -5.16 -4.48 19.05
CA GLN A 84 -6.21 -3.72 18.43
C GLN A 84 -5.83 -3.43 16.98
N VAL A 85 -6.79 -3.65 16.10
CA VAL A 85 -6.68 -3.35 14.68
C VAL A 85 -7.31 -2.00 14.44
N THR A 86 -6.57 -1.07 13.86
CA THR A 86 -7.11 0.21 13.37
C THR A 86 -6.95 0.24 11.87
N ALA A 87 -8.07 0.29 11.13
CA ALA A 87 -8.06 0.36 9.68
C ALA A 87 -8.27 1.81 9.24
N ASN A 88 -7.32 2.32 8.48
CA ASN A 88 -7.29 3.70 8.00
C ASN A 88 -7.82 3.78 6.57
N GLY A 89 -8.75 4.69 6.32
CA GLY A 89 -9.09 5.09 4.96
C GLY A 89 -10.58 5.31 4.72
N PRO A 90 -10.94 6.24 3.82
CA PRO A 90 -12.32 6.38 3.36
C PRO A 90 -12.77 5.13 2.58
N GLN A 91 -14.07 4.88 2.56
CA GLN A 91 -14.70 3.88 1.67
C GLN A 91 -14.23 2.43 1.86
N LEU A 92 -13.72 2.07 3.06
CA LEU A 92 -13.40 0.67 3.40
C LEU A 92 -14.62 -0.25 3.39
N LEU A 93 -15.82 0.30 3.60
CA LEU A 93 -17.09 -0.41 3.51
C LEU A 93 -17.71 -0.26 2.12
N SER A 94 -18.03 -1.39 1.49
CA SER A 94 -18.73 -1.37 0.20
C SER A 94 -20.10 -0.73 0.33
N LYS A 95 -20.41 0.19 -0.59
CA LYS A 95 -21.74 0.82 -0.69
C LYS A 95 -22.85 -0.22 -0.91
N LEU A 96 -22.54 -1.37 -1.53
CA LEU A 96 -23.49 -2.45 -1.79
C LEU A 96 -24.07 -3.06 -0.52
N LEU A 97 -23.40 -2.91 0.63
CA LEU A 97 -23.93 -3.34 1.93
C LEU A 97 -25.22 -2.62 2.34
N ARG A 98 -25.54 -1.48 1.69
CA ARG A 98 -26.67 -0.60 2.02
C ARG A 98 -27.67 -0.39 0.89
N VAL A 99 -27.48 -1.03 -0.28
CA VAL A 99 -28.35 -0.80 -1.46
C VAL A 99 -29.67 -1.56 -1.34
N ASN A 100 -29.62 -2.89 -1.32
CA ASN A 100 -30.77 -3.77 -1.12
C ASN A 100 -30.29 -5.12 -0.54
N SER A 101 -31.21 -6.03 -0.25
CA SER A 101 -30.88 -7.34 0.34
C SER A 101 -29.98 -8.20 -0.56
N GLU A 102 -30.22 -8.23 -1.86
CA GLU A 102 -29.43 -9.00 -2.83
C GLU A 102 -28.00 -8.48 -2.95
N ALA A 103 -27.82 -7.18 -3.14
CA ALA A 103 -26.52 -6.53 -3.21
C ALA A 103 -25.74 -6.69 -1.90
N ARG A 104 -26.43 -6.59 -0.76
CA ARG A 104 -25.84 -6.84 0.56
C ARG A 104 -25.37 -8.28 0.69
N GLN A 105 -26.16 -9.25 0.28
CA GLN A 105 -25.76 -10.66 0.31
C GLN A 105 -24.56 -10.93 -0.60
N ALA A 106 -24.56 -10.36 -1.82
CA ALA A 106 -23.42 -10.47 -2.73
C ALA A 106 -22.14 -9.89 -2.10
N ALA A 107 -22.23 -8.72 -1.46
CA ALA A 107 -21.10 -8.10 -0.78
C ALA A 107 -20.60 -8.90 0.43
N LEU A 108 -21.49 -9.42 1.27
CA LEU A 108 -21.12 -10.25 2.43
C LEU A 108 -20.49 -11.58 2.00
N ASN A 109 -20.96 -12.18 0.91
CA ASN A 109 -20.36 -13.38 0.35
C ASN A 109 -18.97 -13.12 -0.24
N PHE A 110 -18.81 -11.96 -0.91
CA PHE A 110 -17.53 -11.57 -1.50
C PHE A 110 -16.50 -11.24 -0.40
N TYR A 111 -16.84 -10.40 0.57
CA TYR A 111 -15.98 -10.07 1.70
C TYR A 111 -16.16 -11.07 2.83
N ARG A 112 -15.74 -12.31 2.61
CA ARG A 112 -16.03 -13.41 3.54
C ARG A 112 -15.38 -13.26 4.92
N VAL A 113 -14.26 -12.55 5.03
CA VAL A 113 -13.51 -12.40 6.29
C VAL A 113 -13.95 -11.10 6.96
N HIS A 114 -14.32 -11.16 8.24
CA HIS A 114 -14.85 -10.02 8.98
C HIS A 114 -14.07 -9.83 10.28
N ILE A 115 -13.13 -8.87 10.30
CA ILE A 115 -12.24 -8.66 11.44
C ILE A 115 -12.75 -7.49 12.29
N PRO A 116 -12.89 -7.65 13.62
CA PRO A 116 -13.16 -6.52 14.52
C PRO A 116 -12.03 -5.50 14.48
N CYS A 117 -12.36 -4.22 14.33
CA CYS A 117 -11.37 -3.14 14.23
C CYS A 117 -11.93 -1.80 14.72
N ARG A 118 -11.06 -0.81 14.88
CA ARG A 118 -11.44 0.62 14.86
C ARG A 118 -11.35 1.12 13.43
N LEU A 119 -12.37 1.84 12.99
CA LEU A 119 -12.38 2.46 11.65
C LEU A 119 -12.04 3.94 11.81
N VAL A 120 -11.04 4.40 11.06
CA VAL A 120 -10.61 5.80 11.08
C VAL A 120 -10.83 6.42 9.70
N VAL A 121 -11.63 7.49 9.67
CA VAL A 121 -11.90 8.29 8.46
C VAL A 121 -11.67 9.76 8.78
N GLY A 122 -10.53 10.30 8.34
CA GLY A 122 -10.12 11.66 8.69
C GLY A 122 -9.88 11.77 10.20
N GLU A 123 -10.55 12.71 10.86
CA GLU A 123 -10.49 12.92 12.31
C GLU A 123 -11.53 12.09 13.08
N LYS A 124 -12.39 11.33 12.39
CA LYS A 124 -13.43 10.52 13.03
C LYS A 124 -12.95 9.11 13.25
N GLU A 125 -13.03 8.67 14.50
CA GLU A 125 -12.74 7.30 14.92
C GLU A 125 -14.04 6.63 15.39
N GLU A 126 -14.39 5.50 14.77
CA GLU A 126 -15.50 4.66 15.19
C GLU A 126 -14.95 3.45 15.95
N ASN A 127 -15.24 3.41 17.25
CA ASN A 127 -14.95 2.27 18.11
C ASN A 127 -15.91 1.10 17.81
N GLY A 128 -15.37 -0.10 17.63
CA GLY A 128 -16.16 -1.34 17.48
C GLY A 128 -16.66 -1.63 16.06
N GLY A 129 -15.93 -1.19 15.04
CA GLY A 129 -16.19 -1.49 13.64
C GLY A 129 -15.83 -2.92 13.22
N ILE A 130 -16.26 -3.28 12.01
CA ILE A 130 -15.88 -4.54 11.34
C ILE A 130 -15.23 -4.16 10.01
N LEU A 131 -14.04 -4.71 9.75
CA LEU A 131 -13.37 -4.60 8.46
C LEU A 131 -13.73 -5.84 7.62
N PRO A 132 -14.59 -5.70 6.59
CA PRO A 132 -14.89 -6.76 5.64
C PRO A 132 -13.72 -6.89 4.65
N LEU A 133 -13.21 -8.12 4.51
CA LEU A 133 -12.05 -8.46 3.70
C LEU A 133 -12.33 -9.62 2.74
N ASN A 134 -11.73 -9.52 1.56
CA ASN A 134 -11.59 -10.58 0.59
C ASN A 134 -10.08 -10.84 0.39
N PRO A 135 -9.53 -11.94 0.92
CA PRO A 135 -8.10 -12.24 0.82
C PRO A 135 -7.55 -12.22 -0.61
N GLU A 136 -8.32 -12.57 -1.63
CA GLU A 136 -7.84 -12.62 -3.01
C GLU A 136 -7.66 -11.24 -3.64
N PHE A 137 -8.41 -10.23 -3.21
CA PHE A 137 -8.41 -8.89 -3.80
C PHE A 137 -7.85 -7.79 -2.87
N ASP A 138 -7.79 -8.06 -1.57
CA ASP A 138 -7.28 -7.11 -0.59
C ASP A 138 -5.80 -7.35 -0.30
N ILE A 139 -5.04 -6.27 -0.35
CA ILE A 139 -3.63 -6.17 0.04
C ILE A 139 -3.59 -5.45 1.38
N LEU A 140 -3.05 -6.09 2.41
CA LEU A 140 -2.90 -5.46 3.72
C LEU A 140 -1.51 -4.86 3.87
N SER A 141 -1.43 -3.55 4.11
CA SER A 141 -0.23 -2.87 4.59
C SER A 141 -0.31 -2.81 6.11
N ILE A 142 0.52 -3.59 6.79
CA ILE A 142 0.41 -3.79 8.25
C ILE A 142 1.53 -3.04 8.96
N HIS A 143 1.14 -2.08 9.80
CA HIS A 143 2.02 -1.21 10.58
C HIS A 143 1.90 -1.50 12.08
N PRO A 144 2.79 -2.31 12.64
CA PRO A 144 2.77 -2.62 14.06
C PRO A 144 3.36 -1.46 14.90
N VAL A 145 2.67 -1.09 15.98
CA VAL A 145 3.12 -0.05 16.91
C VAL A 145 4.19 -0.63 17.85
N PHE A 146 5.34 0.04 17.92
CA PHE A 146 6.63 -0.44 18.44
C PHE A 146 6.69 -0.94 19.90
N ARG A 147 5.61 -0.84 20.68
CA ARG A 147 5.68 -1.09 22.14
C ARG A 147 5.70 -2.57 22.52
N ASP A 148 5.28 -3.48 21.64
CA ASP A 148 5.39 -4.92 21.93
C ASP A 148 5.49 -5.76 20.64
N ARG A 149 6.72 -5.85 20.10
CA ARG A 149 7.01 -6.23 18.71
C ARG A 149 6.48 -7.61 18.30
N ASP A 150 6.38 -8.57 19.21
CA ASP A 150 6.24 -9.96 18.76
C ASP A 150 4.77 -10.40 18.72
N ARG A 151 3.95 -9.94 19.67
CA ARG A 151 2.68 -10.62 20.00
C ARG A 151 1.54 -10.26 19.06
N GLY A 152 1.35 -8.98 18.76
CA GLY A 152 0.17 -8.51 18.03
C GLY A 152 0.05 -9.12 16.64
N PHE A 153 1.14 -9.16 15.86
CA PHE A 153 1.11 -9.64 14.48
C PHE A 153 0.83 -11.14 14.38
N VAL A 154 1.49 -11.98 15.18
CA VAL A 154 1.29 -13.43 15.16
C VAL A 154 -0.14 -13.80 15.59
N HIS A 155 -0.66 -13.14 16.62
CA HIS A 155 -2.05 -13.34 17.05
C HIS A 155 -3.06 -12.82 16.02
N PHE A 156 -2.77 -11.71 15.37
CA PHE A 156 -3.59 -11.17 14.28
C PHE A 156 -3.70 -12.15 13.11
N LEU A 157 -2.60 -12.76 12.66
CA LEU A 157 -2.65 -13.76 11.58
C LEU A 157 -3.44 -15.01 12.01
N TYR A 158 -3.29 -15.46 13.25
CA TYR A 158 -4.09 -16.57 13.79
C TYR A 158 -5.60 -16.24 13.77
N ASP A 159 -5.98 -15.05 14.24
CA ASP A 159 -7.37 -14.64 14.28
C ASP A 159 -7.94 -14.41 12.88
N MET A 160 -7.17 -13.81 11.97
CA MET A 160 -7.57 -13.63 10.58
C MET A 160 -7.97 -14.97 9.93
N ARG A 161 -7.22 -16.03 10.18
CA ARG A 161 -7.58 -17.39 9.75
C ARG A 161 -8.84 -17.90 10.44
N ALA A 162 -8.98 -17.66 11.74
CA ALA A 162 -10.17 -18.06 12.49
C ALA A 162 -11.46 -17.35 12.01
N TYR A 163 -11.33 -16.12 11.51
CA TYR A 163 -12.43 -15.34 10.89
C TYR A 163 -12.67 -15.67 9.41
N ASP A 164 -11.82 -16.49 8.80
CA ASP A 164 -11.99 -16.95 7.43
C ASP A 164 -12.64 -18.33 7.42
N ILE A 165 -13.85 -18.41 6.86
CA ILE A 165 -14.60 -19.68 6.72
C ILE A 165 -13.78 -20.71 5.90
N GLN A 166 -12.93 -20.24 4.98
CA GLN A 166 -12.07 -21.11 4.19
C GLN A 166 -10.74 -21.42 4.88
N ASN A 167 -10.46 -20.79 6.03
CA ASN A 167 -9.22 -20.91 6.78
C ASN A 167 -7.97 -20.73 5.88
N ILE A 168 -8.01 -19.77 4.95
CA ILE A 168 -6.88 -19.45 4.07
C ILE A 168 -6.01 -18.38 4.73
N GLY A 169 -6.66 -17.36 5.31
CA GLY A 169 -5.98 -16.22 5.95
C GLY A 169 -5.55 -15.16 4.94
N LEU A 170 -4.39 -14.55 5.18
CA LEU A 170 -3.82 -13.50 4.32
C LEU A 170 -3.22 -14.10 3.03
N LEU A 171 -3.46 -13.45 1.89
CA LEU A 171 -2.83 -13.81 0.61
C LEU A 171 -1.94 -12.71 0.03
N ASN A 172 -2.24 -11.43 0.26
CA ASN A 172 -1.47 -10.32 -0.30
C ASN A 172 -1.01 -9.36 0.81
N LEU A 173 0.30 -9.17 0.91
CA LEU A 173 0.93 -8.41 1.99
C LEU A 173 1.77 -7.26 1.42
N ALA A 174 1.63 -6.07 1.98
CA ALA A 174 2.50 -4.93 1.71
C ALA A 174 3.37 -4.61 2.94
N LEU A 175 4.66 -4.35 2.72
CA LEU A 175 5.66 -4.07 3.75
C LEU A 175 6.51 -2.88 3.33
N ASP A 176 6.66 -1.90 4.22
CA ASP A 176 7.71 -0.87 4.11
C ASP A 176 8.99 -1.34 4.82
N GLY A 177 10.02 -0.48 4.84
CA GLY A 177 11.28 -0.80 5.52
C GLY A 177 11.11 -1.05 7.02
N ASN A 178 10.16 -0.36 7.66
CA ASN A 178 9.86 -0.57 9.08
C ASN A 178 9.16 -1.91 9.31
N GLY A 179 8.23 -2.30 8.43
CA GLY A 179 7.53 -3.56 8.45
C GLY A 179 8.48 -4.74 8.28
N VAL A 180 9.42 -4.66 7.33
CA VAL A 180 10.46 -5.69 7.19
C VAL A 180 11.33 -5.77 8.45
N ASN A 181 11.83 -4.63 8.94
CA ASN A 181 12.62 -4.59 10.17
C ASN A 181 11.85 -5.17 11.36
N PHE A 182 10.56 -4.91 11.45
CA PHE A 182 9.69 -5.49 12.46
C PHE A 182 9.64 -7.02 12.35
N LEU A 183 9.43 -7.56 11.15
CA LEU A 183 9.36 -9.01 10.93
C LEU A 183 10.65 -9.72 11.34
N THR A 184 11.81 -9.10 11.13
CA THR A 184 13.10 -9.67 11.57
C THR A 184 13.17 -9.87 13.09
N GLY A 185 12.36 -9.16 13.88
CA GLY A 185 12.29 -9.31 15.34
C GLY A 185 11.46 -10.51 15.81
N ILE A 186 10.63 -11.11 14.95
CA ILE A 186 9.68 -12.14 15.39
C ILE A 186 10.39 -13.46 15.70
N GLU A 187 10.35 -13.83 16.98
CA GLU A 187 10.84 -15.12 17.48
C GLU A 187 9.69 -16.12 17.65
N LEU A 188 9.45 -16.96 16.64
CA LEU A 188 8.35 -17.94 16.65
C LEU A 188 8.42 -18.95 17.81
N SER A 189 9.61 -19.21 18.37
CA SER A 189 9.80 -20.09 19.53
C SER A 189 9.05 -19.62 20.78
N LYS A 190 8.76 -18.32 20.91
CA LYS A 190 8.01 -17.73 22.04
C LYS A 190 6.50 -18.07 21.99
N PHE A 191 6.00 -18.59 20.87
CA PHE A 191 4.57 -18.81 20.65
C PHE A 191 4.17 -20.28 20.80
N LYS A 192 2.91 -20.50 21.19
CA LYS A 192 2.29 -21.83 21.20
C LYS A 192 2.30 -22.45 19.80
N LEU A 193 2.36 -23.78 19.74
CA LEU A 193 2.41 -24.53 18.48
C LEU A 193 1.27 -24.16 17.52
N THR A 194 0.06 -23.92 18.03
CA THR A 194 -1.10 -23.52 17.21
C THR A 194 -0.90 -22.17 16.52
N TYR A 195 -0.34 -21.18 17.22
CA TYR A 195 -0.05 -19.86 16.67
C TYR A 195 1.08 -19.93 15.65
N ARG A 196 2.13 -20.70 15.95
CA ARG A 196 3.24 -20.96 15.02
C ARG A 196 2.74 -21.62 13.74
N ALA A 197 1.89 -22.64 13.85
CA ALA A 197 1.33 -23.33 12.70
C ALA A 197 0.47 -22.39 11.84
N ALA A 198 -0.38 -21.57 12.45
CA ALA A 198 -1.19 -20.58 11.73
C ALA A 198 -0.33 -19.50 11.04
N PHE A 199 0.71 -19.01 11.72
CA PHE A 199 1.68 -18.08 11.14
C PHE A 199 2.35 -18.71 9.92
N THR A 200 2.99 -19.87 10.09
CA THR A 200 3.70 -20.57 9.00
C THR A 200 2.77 -20.88 7.83
N ALA A 201 1.56 -21.37 8.11
CA ALA A 201 0.57 -21.65 7.07
C ALA A 201 0.12 -20.38 6.32
N THR A 202 0.03 -19.24 7.01
CA THR A 202 -0.33 -17.96 6.38
C THR A 202 0.79 -17.45 5.49
N ILE A 203 2.03 -17.43 5.99
CA ILE A 203 3.18 -16.99 5.20
C ILE A 203 3.36 -17.88 3.97
N LEU A 204 3.25 -19.21 4.11
CA LEU A 204 3.31 -20.16 2.98
C LEU A 204 2.21 -19.97 1.93
N ASN A 205 1.06 -19.41 2.32
CA ASN A 205 -0.08 -19.18 1.44
C ASN A 205 -0.04 -17.83 0.73
N LEU A 206 0.91 -16.95 1.06
CA LEU A 206 1.03 -15.65 0.40
C LEU A 206 1.18 -15.84 -1.12
N ARG A 207 0.38 -15.08 -1.88
CA ARG A 207 0.42 -14.99 -3.34
C ARG A 207 1.26 -13.82 -3.80
N GLN A 208 1.17 -12.68 -3.11
CA GLN A 208 1.88 -11.47 -3.49
C GLN A 208 2.47 -10.77 -2.26
N VAL A 209 3.72 -10.34 -2.38
CA VAL A 209 4.40 -9.51 -1.38
C VAL A 209 4.89 -8.23 -2.06
N PHE A 210 4.43 -7.09 -1.56
CA PHE A 210 4.74 -5.78 -2.08
C PHE A 210 5.70 -5.05 -1.14
N PHE A 211 6.89 -4.72 -1.64
CA PHE A 211 7.84 -3.87 -0.92
C PHE A 211 7.56 -2.42 -1.26
N THR A 212 7.21 -1.61 -0.27
CA THR A 212 6.67 -0.27 -0.47
C THR A 212 7.73 0.81 -0.24
N SER A 213 7.85 1.72 -1.21
CA SER A 213 8.62 2.96 -1.14
C SER A 213 7.71 4.12 -1.51
N ILE A 214 7.04 4.63 -0.49
CA ILE A 214 6.20 5.82 -0.56
C ILE A 214 7.03 6.92 0.08
N GLU A 215 7.47 7.89 -0.71
CA GLU A 215 8.45 8.89 -0.26
C GLU A 215 7.87 10.29 -0.34
N SER A 216 8.22 11.17 0.59
CA SER A 216 7.82 12.60 0.53
C SER A 216 8.55 13.32 -0.61
N ALA A 217 9.81 12.95 -0.82
CA ALA A 217 10.62 13.36 -1.95
C ALA A 217 10.47 12.35 -3.09
N GLY A 218 10.29 12.79 -4.33
CA GLY A 218 10.12 11.85 -5.44
C GLY A 218 9.69 12.48 -6.75
N ARG A 219 8.92 13.57 -6.67
CA ARG A 219 8.49 14.37 -7.82
C ARG A 219 9.36 15.61 -7.98
N ALA A 220 9.43 16.46 -6.95
CA ALA A 220 10.31 17.63 -6.95
C ALA A 220 11.69 17.33 -6.33
N TYR A 221 12.76 17.42 -7.12
CA TYR A 221 14.14 17.36 -6.62
C TYR A 221 14.69 18.78 -6.48
N LEU A 222 14.94 19.23 -5.25
CA LEU A 222 15.54 20.54 -4.94
C LEU A 222 16.92 20.35 -4.28
N GLY A 223 17.69 19.39 -4.78
CA GLY A 223 18.97 19.01 -4.20
C GLY A 223 18.85 18.43 -2.79
N VAL A 224 19.84 18.73 -1.93
CA VAL A 224 19.85 18.33 -0.51
C VAL A 224 18.66 18.85 0.31
N TRP A 225 17.94 19.86 -0.18
CA TRP A 225 16.83 20.52 0.52
C TRP A 225 15.50 19.78 0.36
N SER A 226 15.36 18.93 -0.66
CA SER A 226 14.20 18.03 -0.81
C SER A 226 14.40 16.71 -0.06
N GLY A 227 15.31 16.62 0.91
CA GLY A 227 15.60 15.38 1.65
C GLY A 227 16.39 14.31 0.87
N ILE A 228 16.70 14.55 -0.41
CA ILE A 228 17.52 13.66 -1.23
C ILE A 228 18.98 14.13 -1.13
N HIS A 229 19.61 13.86 0.01
CA HIS A 229 20.96 14.34 0.31
C HIS A 229 22.05 13.87 -0.69
N THR A 230 21.77 12.86 -1.50
CA THR A 230 22.67 12.29 -2.51
C THR A 230 22.46 12.84 -3.92
N ASN A 231 21.43 13.68 -4.13
CA ASN A 231 21.15 14.27 -5.43
C ASN A 231 21.35 15.78 -5.35
N ASN A 232 22.25 16.33 -6.17
CA ASN A 232 22.47 17.78 -6.28
C ASN A 232 21.70 18.40 -7.45
N ARG A 233 20.90 17.62 -8.18
CA ARG A 233 20.12 18.13 -9.31
C ARG A 233 18.83 18.81 -8.89
N PHE A 234 18.38 19.69 -9.76
CA PHE A 234 17.12 20.41 -9.65
C PHE A 234 16.24 20.00 -10.84
N GLU A 235 15.26 19.12 -10.62
CA GLU A 235 14.41 18.57 -11.67
C GLU A 235 13.05 18.14 -11.13
N PHE A 236 12.04 18.07 -12.00
CA PHE A 236 10.68 17.64 -11.65
C PHE A 236 10.29 16.37 -12.43
N HIS A 237 9.81 15.37 -11.71
CA HIS A 237 9.44 14.04 -12.21
C HIS A 237 7.92 13.92 -12.31
N HIS A 238 7.36 14.43 -13.40
CA HIS A 238 5.91 14.51 -13.65
C HIS A 238 5.21 13.16 -13.66
N SER A 239 5.90 12.11 -14.10
CA SER A 239 5.31 10.78 -14.24
C SER A 239 5.16 10.03 -12.91
N ARG A 240 5.92 10.35 -11.87
CA ARG A 240 5.84 9.59 -10.62
C ARG A 240 4.43 9.70 -10.01
N PRO A 241 3.76 8.58 -9.68
CA PRO A 241 2.42 8.62 -9.10
C PRO A 241 2.39 9.25 -7.71
N ILE A 242 1.20 9.68 -7.30
CA ILE A 242 0.92 10.33 -6.03
C ILE A 242 -0.01 9.43 -5.22
N MET A 243 0.40 9.04 -4.02
CA MET A 243 -0.40 8.17 -3.16
C MET A 243 -1.63 8.91 -2.63
N SER A 244 -2.76 8.21 -2.56
CA SER A 244 -4.00 8.66 -1.94
C SER A 244 -4.41 7.74 -0.80
N VAL A 245 -5.33 8.16 0.05
CA VAL A 245 -5.94 7.29 1.07
C VAL A 245 -7.06 6.41 0.53
N ILE A 246 -7.44 6.59 -0.75
CA ILE A 246 -8.47 5.76 -1.39
C ILE A 246 -7.93 4.33 -1.53
N PRO A 247 -8.60 3.33 -0.91
CA PRO A 247 -8.05 1.97 -0.88
C PRO A 247 -8.19 1.26 -2.23
N SER A 248 -9.27 1.52 -2.97
CA SER A 248 -9.58 0.79 -4.20
C SER A 248 -8.80 1.33 -5.40
N PHE A 249 -8.27 0.44 -6.24
CA PHE A 249 -7.52 0.82 -7.42
C PHE A 249 -7.71 -0.15 -8.60
N ASP A 250 -7.51 0.36 -9.81
CA ASP A 250 -7.43 -0.41 -11.04
C ASP A 250 -5.96 -0.64 -11.41
N ARG A 251 -5.62 -1.88 -11.80
CA ARG A 251 -4.26 -2.26 -12.16
C ARG A 251 -4.11 -2.32 -13.67
N LEU A 252 -3.32 -1.42 -14.24
CA LEU A 252 -2.94 -1.44 -15.65
C LEU A 252 -1.67 -2.25 -15.83
N ALA A 253 -1.66 -3.15 -16.83
CA ALA A 253 -0.54 -4.04 -17.11
C ALA A 253 0.78 -3.29 -17.40
N GLN A 254 0.70 -2.07 -17.94
CA GLN A 254 1.82 -1.14 -18.13
C GLN A 254 1.34 0.29 -17.98
N ASP A 255 2.21 1.19 -17.54
CA ASP A 255 1.94 2.63 -17.54
C ASP A 255 1.78 3.14 -18.98
N PRO A 256 0.60 3.68 -19.36
CA PRO A 256 0.32 4.10 -20.73
C PRO A 256 0.93 5.46 -21.09
N ARG A 257 1.50 6.20 -20.12
CA ARG A 257 2.01 7.55 -20.35
C ARG A 257 3.30 7.52 -21.17
N GLN A 258 3.40 8.46 -22.10
CA GLN A 258 4.56 8.63 -22.97
C GLN A 258 5.61 9.55 -22.31
N ASN A 259 6.83 9.61 -22.86
CA ASN A 259 7.91 10.51 -22.43
C ASN A 259 8.37 10.33 -20.97
N MET A 260 8.26 9.12 -20.42
CA MET A 260 8.65 8.82 -19.03
C MET A 260 10.13 8.47 -18.85
N ASP A 261 10.91 8.33 -19.92
CA ASP A 261 12.25 7.73 -19.84
C ASP A 261 13.22 8.56 -18.98
N ARG A 262 13.05 9.90 -19.00
CA ARG A 262 13.78 10.82 -18.11
C ARG A 262 13.51 10.46 -16.65
N ASP A 263 12.25 10.37 -16.28
CA ASP A 263 11.84 10.16 -14.90
C ASP A 263 12.19 8.73 -14.43
N LEU A 264 11.96 7.72 -15.28
CA LEU A 264 12.30 6.32 -15.01
C LEU A 264 13.81 6.10 -14.88
N SER A 265 14.64 6.94 -15.51
CA SER A 265 16.09 6.81 -15.38
C SER A 265 16.60 7.15 -13.97
N ARG A 266 15.77 7.82 -13.15
CA ARG A 266 16.17 8.35 -11.84
C ARG A 266 15.04 8.29 -10.80
N VAL A 267 14.51 7.09 -10.61
CA VAL A 267 13.47 6.85 -9.60
C VAL A 267 14.11 6.88 -8.21
N TYR A 268 13.72 7.85 -7.37
CA TYR A 268 14.10 7.87 -5.97
C TYR A 268 13.33 6.79 -5.19
N VAL A 269 14.05 5.97 -4.43
CA VAL A 269 13.53 4.78 -3.74
C VAL A 269 13.73 4.84 -2.23
N GLY A 270 13.96 6.04 -1.71
CA GLY A 270 14.07 6.31 -0.28
C GLY A 270 15.49 6.52 0.23
N THR A 271 15.59 6.62 1.55
CA THR A 271 16.85 6.94 2.26
C THR A 271 17.77 5.73 2.38
N PHE A 272 17.23 4.52 2.33
CA PHE A 272 17.97 3.27 2.39
C PHE A 272 17.87 2.52 1.05
N ASP A 273 18.84 1.65 0.80
CA ASP A 273 18.79 0.81 -0.39
C ASP A 273 17.57 -0.14 -0.33
N PRO A 274 16.67 -0.10 -1.32
CA PRO A 274 15.43 -0.87 -1.29
C PRO A 274 15.65 -2.37 -1.31
N ARG A 275 16.81 -2.85 -1.81
CA ARG A 275 17.15 -4.28 -1.81
C ARG A 275 17.27 -4.84 -0.39
N ARG A 276 17.55 -3.98 0.60
CA ARG A 276 17.56 -4.40 2.02
C ARG A 276 16.20 -4.89 2.51
N MET A 277 15.09 -4.37 1.96
CA MET A 277 13.76 -4.88 2.30
C MET A 277 13.56 -6.29 1.78
N VAL A 278 14.02 -6.57 0.55
CA VAL A 278 13.95 -7.90 -0.05
C VAL A 278 14.83 -8.88 0.74
N CYS A 279 16.07 -8.51 1.05
CA CYS A 279 16.96 -9.33 1.88
C CYS A 279 16.37 -9.59 3.26
N GLY A 280 15.91 -8.55 3.97
CA GLY A 280 15.35 -8.71 5.32
C GLY A 280 14.11 -9.59 5.36
N TRP A 281 13.30 -9.57 4.29
CA TRP A 281 12.19 -10.52 4.14
C TRP A 281 12.70 -11.96 3.98
N TRP A 282 13.67 -12.22 3.10
CA TRP A 282 14.25 -13.56 2.92
C TRP A 282 14.98 -14.07 4.17
N GLU A 283 15.71 -13.22 4.88
CA GLU A 283 16.31 -13.54 6.19
C GLU A 283 15.24 -13.97 7.20
N SER A 284 14.10 -13.28 7.21
CA SER A 284 12.97 -13.63 8.08
C SER A 284 12.41 -15.01 7.73
N LEU A 285 12.21 -15.32 6.43
CA LEU A 285 11.76 -16.64 5.99
C LEU A 285 12.72 -17.75 6.43
N LEU A 286 14.04 -17.55 6.25
CA LEU A 286 15.07 -18.50 6.67
C LEU A 286 15.04 -18.73 8.18
N ARG A 287 14.95 -17.66 8.98
CA ARG A 287 14.85 -17.75 10.44
C ARG A 287 13.62 -18.51 10.91
N TRP A 288 12.50 -18.37 10.20
CA TRP A 288 11.28 -19.10 10.50
C TRP A 288 11.27 -20.54 9.96
N GLY A 289 12.30 -20.95 9.22
CA GLY A 289 12.36 -22.25 8.55
C GLY A 289 11.32 -22.40 7.45
N ILE A 290 10.92 -21.29 6.81
CA ILE A 290 9.90 -21.28 5.76
C ILE A 290 10.58 -21.27 4.41
N VAL A 291 10.31 -22.31 3.62
CA VAL A 291 10.76 -22.42 2.23
C VAL A 291 9.53 -22.61 1.36
N HIS A 292 9.32 -21.71 0.41
CA HIS A 292 8.23 -21.83 -0.55
C HIS A 292 8.59 -22.87 -1.63
N PRO A 293 7.68 -23.81 -1.95
CA PRO A 293 7.82 -24.62 -3.15
C PRO A 293 7.89 -23.71 -4.39
N PRO A 294 8.69 -24.04 -5.42
CA PRO A 294 8.85 -23.18 -6.60
C PRO A 294 7.53 -22.78 -7.28
N GLN A 295 6.53 -23.67 -7.29
CA GLN A 295 5.21 -23.42 -7.89
C GLN A 295 4.25 -22.62 -6.99
N ARG A 296 4.64 -22.36 -5.74
CA ARG A 296 3.84 -21.65 -4.72
C ARG A 296 4.61 -20.50 -4.07
N ALA A 297 5.70 -20.06 -4.69
CA ALA A 297 6.39 -18.86 -4.25
C ALA A 297 5.50 -17.63 -4.54
N PRO A 298 5.42 -16.67 -3.60
CA PRO A 298 4.70 -15.43 -3.86
C PRO A 298 5.39 -14.64 -4.97
N GLU A 299 4.60 -13.92 -5.75
CA GLU A 299 5.11 -12.89 -6.63
C GLU A 299 5.59 -11.70 -5.79
N TYR A 300 6.81 -11.24 -6.06
CA TYR A 300 7.39 -10.08 -5.40
C TYR A 300 7.29 -8.85 -6.31
N ALA A 301 6.84 -7.74 -5.76
CA ALA A 301 6.79 -6.47 -6.48
C ALA A 301 7.28 -5.31 -5.62
N PHE A 302 7.86 -4.31 -6.26
CA PHE A 302 8.32 -3.08 -5.62
C PHE A 302 7.36 -1.94 -5.95
N MET A 303 6.65 -1.46 -4.93
CA MET A 303 5.67 -0.39 -5.03
C MET A 303 6.33 0.97 -4.85
N VAL A 304 6.09 1.88 -5.79
CA VAL A 304 6.69 3.23 -5.77
C VAL A 304 5.62 4.30 -5.90
N SER A 305 5.61 5.26 -4.99
CA SER A 305 4.77 6.44 -5.08
C SER A 305 5.37 7.63 -4.33
N THR A 306 4.78 8.81 -4.50
CA THR A 306 5.04 9.99 -3.66
C THR A 306 3.91 10.19 -2.69
N GLY A 307 4.21 10.36 -1.40
CA GLY A 307 3.17 10.65 -0.43
C GLY A 307 3.47 10.42 1.05
N TRP A 308 4.69 10.15 1.50
CA TRP A 308 4.92 10.00 2.95
C TRP A 308 4.75 11.35 3.67
N GLY A 309 4.04 11.35 4.80
CA GLY A 309 3.77 12.53 5.62
C GLY A 309 2.31 13.02 5.60
N THR A 310 2.05 14.14 6.26
CA THR A 310 0.71 14.72 6.46
C THR A 310 0.00 15.19 5.18
N GLY A 311 0.68 15.19 4.03
CA GLY A 311 0.17 15.74 2.77
C GLY A 311 -0.74 14.82 1.95
N SER A 312 -0.39 13.54 1.79
CA SER A 312 -1.15 12.56 0.97
C SER A 312 -2.39 12.02 1.67
N ARG A 313 -2.41 12.07 3.01
CA ARG A 313 -3.55 11.66 3.84
C ARG A 313 -4.84 12.44 3.52
N ASN A 314 -4.73 13.53 2.77
CA ASN A 314 -5.83 14.42 2.41
C ASN A 314 -6.38 14.16 1.00
N ILE A 315 -5.80 13.28 0.19
CA ILE A 315 -6.34 13.00 -1.15
C ILE A 315 -7.41 11.91 -1.02
N VAL A 316 -8.66 12.33 -0.81
CA VAL A 316 -9.84 11.43 -0.69
C VAL A 316 -10.70 11.42 -1.95
N ASP A 317 -10.54 12.40 -2.82
CA ASP A 317 -11.29 12.58 -4.06
C ASP A 317 -10.49 13.35 -5.13
N ARG A 318 -11.12 13.54 -6.30
CA ARG A 318 -10.50 14.20 -7.46
C ARG A 318 -10.21 15.68 -7.21
N ASP A 319 -11.03 16.37 -6.44
CA ASP A 319 -10.86 17.78 -6.15
C ASP A 319 -9.66 18.01 -5.22
N ASP A 320 -9.50 17.14 -4.22
CA ASP A 320 -8.35 17.17 -3.33
C ASP A 320 -7.05 16.81 -4.06
N ALA A 321 -7.09 15.89 -5.03
CA ALA A 321 -5.95 15.63 -5.91
C ALA A 321 -5.57 16.89 -6.73
N ALA A 322 -6.56 17.62 -7.27
CA ALA A 322 -6.30 18.85 -8.00
C ALA A 322 -5.72 19.95 -7.10
N LYS A 323 -6.25 20.11 -5.88
CA LYS A 323 -5.69 21.06 -4.88
C LYS A 323 -4.27 20.68 -4.46
N TRP A 324 -3.97 19.39 -4.38
CA TRP A 324 -2.64 18.90 -4.04
C TRP A 324 -1.64 19.22 -5.15
N LEU A 325 -2.01 18.97 -6.41
CA LEU A 325 -1.16 19.27 -7.57
C LEU A 325 -0.82 20.76 -7.69
N ARG A 326 -1.81 21.65 -7.49
CA ARG A 326 -1.55 23.09 -7.46
C ARG A 326 -0.57 23.49 -6.36
N ARG A 327 -0.75 22.94 -5.15
CA ARG A 327 0.18 23.18 -4.03
C ARG A 327 1.58 22.63 -4.31
N GLU A 328 1.70 21.50 -4.99
CA GLU A 328 2.98 20.94 -5.40
C GLU A 328 3.67 21.86 -6.42
N GLU A 329 2.94 22.34 -7.43
CA GLU A 329 3.44 23.25 -8.45
C GLU A 329 3.87 24.60 -7.84
N ASP A 330 3.03 25.21 -7.01
CA ASP A 330 3.36 26.44 -6.28
C ASP A 330 4.61 26.21 -5.40
N GLY A 331 4.68 25.08 -4.71
CA GLY A 331 5.82 24.71 -3.88
C GLY A 331 7.11 24.54 -4.69
N TRP A 332 7.00 23.96 -5.89
CA TRP A 332 8.10 23.81 -6.83
C TRP A 332 8.60 25.17 -7.34
N ILE A 333 7.71 26.02 -7.84
CA ILE A 333 8.05 27.37 -8.35
C ILE A 333 8.68 28.22 -7.23
N ASN A 334 8.03 28.31 -6.08
CA ASN A 334 8.54 29.05 -4.92
C ASN A 334 9.90 28.51 -4.44
N GLY A 335 10.07 27.18 -4.47
CA GLY A 335 11.33 26.52 -4.14
C GLY A 335 12.46 26.94 -5.10
N GLN A 336 12.19 26.96 -6.41
CA GLN A 336 13.16 27.42 -7.39
C GLN A 336 13.57 28.87 -7.18
N GLU A 337 12.60 29.78 -6.97
CA GLU A 337 12.86 31.20 -6.76
C GLU A 337 13.70 31.43 -5.49
N ARG A 338 13.30 30.81 -4.38
CA ARG A 338 14.00 30.89 -3.10
C ARG A 338 15.46 30.45 -3.20
N TRP A 339 15.74 29.44 -4.02
CA TRP A 339 17.08 28.87 -4.17
C TRP A 339 17.81 29.29 -5.44
N ALA A 340 17.26 30.23 -6.22
CA ALA A 340 17.76 30.58 -7.55
C ALA A 340 19.22 31.01 -7.58
N SER A 341 19.64 31.84 -6.62
CA SER A 341 21.03 32.29 -6.48
C SER A 341 21.98 31.12 -6.20
N HIS A 342 21.54 30.14 -5.39
CA HIS A 342 22.34 28.97 -5.06
C HIS A 342 22.42 27.97 -6.23
N ILE A 343 21.32 27.75 -6.94
CA ILE A 343 21.24 26.93 -8.16
C ILE A 343 22.24 27.46 -9.19
N LYS A 344 22.18 28.77 -9.48
CA LYS A 344 23.09 29.44 -10.42
C LYS A 344 24.54 29.38 -9.96
N ARG A 345 24.82 29.57 -8.65
CA ARG A 345 26.19 29.48 -8.10
C ARG A 345 26.80 28.09 -8.26
N LYS A 346 26.00 27.03 -8.25
CA LYS A 346 26.44 25.65 -8.52
C LYS A 346 26.57 25.34 -10.03
N GLY A 347 26.39 26.33 -10.90
CA GLY A 347 26.48 26.16 -12.36
C GLY A 347 25.26 25.49 -12.98
N HIS A 348 24.17 25.33 -12.24
CA HIS A 348 22.91 24.79 -12.78
C HIS A 348 22.06 25.91 -13.37
N THR A 349 21.39 25.62 -14.48
CA THR A 349 20.29 26.45 -14.99
C THR A 349 19.08 26.29 -14.08
N LEU A 350 18.26 27.35 -13.99
CA LEU A 350 16.95 27.23 -13.37
C LEU A 350 16.14 26.21 -14.19
N PRO A 351 15.56 25.17 -13.58
CA PRO A 351 14.78 24.15 -14.28
C PRO A 351 13.36 24.68 -14.57
N LEU A 352 13.28 25.83 -15.23
CA LEU A 352 12.04 26.38 -15.74
C LEU A 352 11.71 25.63 -17.03
N GLU A 353 10.79 24.67 -16.91
CA GLU A 353 10.25 23.97 -18.06
C GLU A 353 9.42 24.95 -18.90
N SER A 354 9.70 24.99 -20.19
CA SER A 354 8.94 25.78 -21.16
C SER A 354 7.51 25.28 -21.28
N ALA A 355 6.60 26.13 -21.78
CA ALA A 355 5.22 25.73 -22.03
C ALA A 355 5.13 24.50 -22.97
N GLU A 356 6.04 24.39 -23.94
CA GLU A 356 6.11 23.23 -24.84
C GLU A 356 6.54 21.94 -24.13
N GLU A 357 7.45 22.04 -23.15
CA GLU A 357 7.86 20.89 -22.33
C GLU A 357 6.72 20.44 -21.42
N LEU A 358 5.99 21.39 -20.79
CA LEU A 358 4.84 21.09 -19.94
C LEU A 358 3.67 20.46 -20.72
N GLU A 359 3.42 20.89 -21.96
CA GLU A 359 2.40 20.30 -22.84
C GLU A 359 2.71 18.83 -23.22
N LYS A 360 3.99 18.47 -23.25
CA LYS A 360 4.49 17.10 -23.54
C LYS A 360 4.74 16.28 -22.27
N ALA A 361 4.66 16.90 -21.09
CA ALA A 361 4.93 16.25 -19.83
C ALA A 361 3.90 15.13 -19.56
N PRO A 362 4.34 14.01 -18.96
CA PRO A 362 3.44 12.98 -18.49
C PRO A 362 2.39 13.57 -17.55
N ARG A 363 1.11 13.33 -17.85
CA ARG A 363 0.03 13.73 -16.95
C ARG A 363 0.15 13.03 -15.58
N PRO A 364 -0.17 13.70 -14.46
CA PRO A 364 -0.08 13.11 -13.13
C PRO A 364 -1.05 11.94 -12.96
N ALA A 365 -0.70 11.01 -12.07
CA ALA A 365 -1.51 9.85 -11.73
C ALA A 365 -1.62 9.75 -10.21
N VAL A 366 -2.83 9.55 -9.69
CA VAL A 366 -3.09 9.24 -8.28
C VAL A 366 -3.11 7.72 -8.13
N GLY A 367 -2.22 7.19 -7.30
CA GLY A 367 -1.98 5.77 -7.09
C GLY A 367 -0.50 5.47 -6.94
N PHE A 368 -0.03 4.38 -7.56
CA PHE A 368 1.35 3.91 -7.42
C PHE A 368 1.82 3.08 -8.62
N TRP A 369 3.14 3.00 -8.77
CA TRP A 369 3.77 2.06 -9.68
C TRP A 369 4.03 0.73 -8.99
N LEU A 370 3.98 -0.36 -9.76
CA LEU A 370 4.54 -1.65 -9.37
C LEU A 370 5.63 -2.04 -10.36
N PHE A 371 6.85 -2.21 -9.83
CA PHE A 371 7.98 -2.75 -10.58
C PHE A 371 8.22 -4.21 -10.17
N PRO A 372 8.76 -5.04 -11.09
CA PRO A 372 9.40 -6.29 -10.68
C PRO A 372 10.60 -5.98 -9.76
N ILE A 373 10.91 -6.85 -8.79
CA ILE A 373 12.01 -6.61 -7.84
C ILE A 373 13.38 -6.58 -8.53
N GLU A 374 13.50 -7.20 -9.69
CA GLU A 374 14.67 -7.18 -10.57
C GLU A 374 15.03 -5.76 -11.03
N ALA A 375 14.06 -4.84 -11.06
CA ALA A 375 14.30 -3.43 -11.37
C ALA A 375 15.19 -2.72 -10.35
N LEU A 376 15.35 -3.30 -9.15
CA LEU A 376 16.27 -2.79 -8.13
C LEU A 376 17.73 -3.16 -8.40
N GLY A 377 17.97 -4.02 -9.40
CA GLY A 377 19.25 -4.64 -9.70
C GLY A 377 19.43 -5.99 -8.99
N PRO A 378 20.62 -6.59 -9.07
CA PRO A 378 20.90 -7.89 -8.47
C PRO A 378 20.64 -7.87 -6.96
N VAL A 379 19.84 -8.84 -6.52
CA VAL A 379 19.58 -9.15 -5.10
C VAL A 379 20.12 -10.57 -4.84
N PRO A 380 20.92 -10.77 -3.78
CA PRO A 380 21.54 -12.06 -3.49
C PRO A 380 20.45 -13.05 -3.10
N GLY A 381 20.52 -14.26 -3.66
CA GLY A 381 19.59 -15.31 -3.30
C GLY A 381 19.63 -15.64 -1.80
N PRO A 382 18.58 -16.29 -1.27
CA PRO A 382 18.51 -16.71 0.13
C PRO A 382 19.75 -17.49 0.61
N GLU A 383 20.40 -18.23 -0.29
CA GLU A 383 21.60 -19.02 0.01
C GLU A 383 22.80 -18.14 0.38
N ALA A 384 22.98 -17.03 -0.32
CA ALA A 384 24.07 -16.09 -0.08
C ALA A 384 23.89 -15.28 1.22
N LEU A 385 22.67 -15.20 1.75
CA LEU A 385 22.39 -14.56 3.04
C LEU A 385 22.92 -15.36 4.23
N LEU A 386 23.12 -16.67 4.07
CA LEU A 386 23.63 -17.55 5.14
C LEU A 386 25.13 -17.39 5.38
N GLU A 387 25.86 -16.83 4.40
CA GLU A 387 27.33 -16.76 4.42
C GLU A 387 27.87 -15.51 5.15
N ASN A 388 27.02 -14.68 5.79
CA ASN A 388 27.40 -13.47 6.54
C ASN A 388 28.35 -12.53 5.77
N SER A 389 28.28 -12.50 4.45
CA SER A 389 29.09 -11.62 3.64
C SER A 389 28.48 -10.21 3.64
N GLU A 390 29.29 -9.19 3.91
CA GLU A 390 28.88 -7.81 3.67
C GLU A 390 28.41 -7.69 2.22
N PHE A 391 27.19 -7.18 2.03
CA PHE A 391 26.59 -7.09 0.71
C PHE A 391 27.51 -6.29 -0.23
N PRO A 392 28.01 -6.88 -1.33
CA PRO A 392 29.06 -6.29 -2.14
C PRO A 392 28.57 -5.16 -3.05
N TRP A 393 27.31 -4.71 -2.94
CA TRP A 393 26.76 -3.68 -3.81
C TRP A 393 26.81 -2.29 -3.19
N GLU A 394 27.08 -1.31 -4.05
CA GLU A 394 26.93 0.09 -3.71
C GLU A 394 25.47 0.41 -3.38
N SER A 395 25.26 1.11 -2.27
CA SER A 395 23.94 1.56 -1.81
C SER A 395 23.34 2.55 -2.80
N LYS A 396 22.15 2.24 -3.32
CA LYS A 396 21.44 3.09 -4.29
C LYS A 396 20.17 3.68 -3.67
N ARG A 397 20.06 5.01 -3.74
CA ARG A 397 18.84 5.77 -3.38
C ARG A 397 18.05 6.25 -4.59
N VAL A 398 18.69 6.23 -5.75
CA VAL A 398 18.11 6.59 -7.04
C VAL A 398 18.46 5.45 -7.99
N VAL A 399 17.45 4.88 -8.63
CA VAL A 399 17.59 3.69 -9.48
C VAL A 399 17.14 4.02 -10.89
N ASP A 400 17.89 3.53 -11.86
CA ASP A 400 17.49 3.55 -13.26
C ASP A 400 16.59 2.35 -13.54
N MET A 401 15.30 2.60 -13.74
CA MET A 401 14.27 1.60 -13.97
C MET A 401 13.80 1.57 -15.42
N ARG A 402 14.50 2.21 -16.37
CA ARG A 402 14.07 2.29 -17.78
C ARG A 402 13.88 0.93 -18.44
N GLN A 403 14.64 -0.08 -18.02
CA GLN A 403 14.56 -1.45 -18.55
C GLN A 403 13.28 -2.18 -18.09
N HIS A 404 12.59 -1.66 -17.08
CA HIS A 404 11.39 -2.26 -16.50
C HIS A 404 10.25 -1.26 -16.54
N ARG A 405 9.40 -1.33 -17.58
CA ARG A 405 8.16 -0.53 -17.61
C ARG A 405 7.27 -0.94 -16.43
N PRO A 406 6.86 0.00 -15.55
CA PRO A 406 6.05 -0.34 -14.40
C PRO A 406 4.61 -0.65 -14.82
N GLN A 407 3.94 -1.45 -14.02
CA GLN A 407 2.49 -1.44 -13.98
C GLN A 407 2.03 -0.15 -13.28
N LEU A 408 0.89 0.38 -13.71
CA LEU A 408 0.30 1.57 -13.08
C LEU A 408 -0.98 1.19 -12.37
N CYS A 409 -1.00 1.38 -11.06
CA CYS A 409 -2.19 1.22 -10.23
C CYS A 409 -2.84 2.59 -10.03
N LEU A 410 -4.05 2.77 -10.53
CA LEU A 410 -4.80 4.02 -10.48
C LEU A 410 -5.88 3.94 -9.41
N ALA A 411 -5.85 4.87 -8.45
CA ALA A 411 -6.90 4.99 -7.45
C ALA A 411 -8.26 5.22 -8.12
N CYS A 412 -9.28 4.52 -7.61
CA CYS A 412 -10.68 4.65 -8.01
C CYS A 412 -11.29 5.91 -7.37
N MET A 413 -10.93 7.07 -7.92
CA MET A 413 -11.34 8.38 -7.38
C MET A 413 -12.87 8.55 -7.44
N PRO A 414 -13.52 8.93 -6.32
CA PRO A 414 -14.92 9.34 -6.34
C PRO A 414 -15.14 10.66 -7.10
#